data_AF-A0AAW7DEB0-F1
#
_entry.id   AF-A0AAW7DEB0-F1
#
_cell.length_a   1.000
_cell.length_b   1.000
_cell.length_c   1.000
_cell.angle_alpha   90.00
_cell.angle_beta   90.00
_cell.angle_gamma   90.00
#
_symmetry.space_group_name_H-M   'P 1'
#
loop_
_entity.id
_entity.type
_entity.pdbx_description
1 polymer ?
#
loop_
_entity_poly.entity_id
_entity_poly.type
_entity_poly.pdbx_seq_one_letter_code
_entity_poly.pdbx_strand_id
1 'polypeptide(L)' 'ELGYNNRINSIAEICKRNQADLLIVGSHGHRGFMDFIFGETINKLRHRVNIPVFIAK' A
#
# COMPACT_ATOMS: atom_id res chain seq x y z
N GLU A 1 -12.95 6.31 5.83
CA GLU A 1 -12.10 7.22 5.03
C GLU A 1 -10.68 7.16 5.58
N LEU A 2 -9.66 7.47 4.77
CA LEU A 2 -8.25 7.17 5.08
C LEU A 2 -7.82 7.86 6.39
N GLY A 3 -7.75 7.11 7.48
CA GLY A 3 -7.36 7.62 8.79
C GLY A 3 -5.87 7.98 8.80
N TYR A 4 -5.57 9.25 9.07
CA TYR A 4 -4.22 9.83 9.02
C TYR A 4 -3.16 9.05 9.82
N ASN A 5 -3.57 8.42 10.94
CA ASN A 5 -2.67 7.68 11.84
C ASN A 5 -2.46 6.20 11.52
N ASN A 6 -3.16 5.61 10.54
CA ASN A 6 -2.97 4.19 10.20
C ASN A 6 -3.32 3.86 8.75
N ARG A 7 -2.47 4.34 7.84
CA ARG A 7 -2.65 4.16 6.39
C ARG A 7 -2.70 2.69 5.97
N ILE A 8 -1.81 1.85 6.51
CA ILE A 8 -1.72 0.42 6.16
C ILE A 8 -3.02 -0.30 6.52
N ASN A 9 -3.53 -0.11 7.74
CA ASN A 9 -4.78 -0.77 8.15
C ASN A 9 -5.98 -0.22 7.39
N SER A 10 -6.01 1.10 7.14
CA SER A 10 -7.08 1.72 6.36
C SER A 10 -7.14 1.15 4.94
N ILE A 11 -6.00 1.01 4.27
CA ILE A 11 -5.93 0.42 2.92
C ILE A 11 -6.38 -1.04 2.96
N ALA A 12 -5.91 -1.84 3.92
CA ALA A 12 -6.30 -3.25 4.04
C ALA A 12 -7.81 -3.42 4.28
N GLU A 13 -8.41 -2.61 5.16
CA GLU A 13 -9.85 -2.62 5.41
C GLU A 13 -10.64 -2.17 4.18
N ILE A 14 -10.15 -1.18 3.43
CA ILE A 14 -10.77 -0.76 2.17
C ILE A 14 -10.73 -1.89 1.15
N CYS A 15 -9.59 -2.56 0.98
CA CYS A 15 -9.48 -3.72 0.08
C CYS A 15 -10.45 -4.84 0.47
N LYS A 16 -10.51 -5.18 1.76
CA LYS A 16 -11.42 -6.21 2.29
C LYS A 16 -12.89 -5.85 2.08
N ARG A 17 -13.28 -4.63 2.45
CA ARG A 17 -14.66 -4.15 2.38
C ARG A 17 -15.18 -4.07 0.95
N ASN A 18 -14.32 -3.71 -0.01
CA ASN A 18 -14.69 -3.62 -1.41
C ASN A 18 -14.46 -4.92 -2.19
N GLN A 19 -14.04 -6.01 -1.52
CA GLN A 19 -13.67 -7.27 -2.17
C GLN A 19 -12.73 -7.04 -3.36
N ALA A 20 -11.76 -6.15 -3.20
CA ALA A 20 -10.85 -5.78 -4.28
C ALA A 20 -10.02 -7.00 -4.69
N ASP A 21 -9.84 -7.21 -6.00
CA ASP A 21 -9.04 -8.31 -6.54
C ASP A 21 -7.56 -7.94 -6.79
N LEU A 22 -7.25 -6.64 -6.83
CA LEU A 22 -5.91 -6.12 -7.09
C LEU A 22 -5.68 -4.79 -6.37
N LEU A 23 -4.53 -4.65 -5.71
CA LEU A 23 -4.07 -3.37 -5.17
C LEU A 23 -2.95 -2.80 -6.05
N ILE A 24 -3.16 -1.61 -6.60
CA ILE A 24 -2.12 -0.90 -7.36
C ILE A 24 -1.51 0.20 -6.48
N VAL A 25 -0.19 0.21 -6.35
CA VAL A 25 0.57 1.20 -5.58
C VAL A 25 1.55 1.90 -6.50
N GLY A 26 1.50 3.24 -6.57
CA GLY A 26 2.48 4.03 -7.31
C GLY A 26 3.84 4.08 -6.60
N SER A 27 4.93 4.04 -7.38
CA SER A 27 6.31 4.06 -6.87
C SER A 27 7.06 5.36 -7.14
N HIS A 28 6.44 6.36 -7.78
CA HIS A 28 7.13 7.62 -8.15
C HIS A 28 6.75 8.85 -7.31
N GLY A 29 7.79 9.55 -6.83
CA GLY A 29 7.70 10.90 -6.25
C GLY A 29 8.94 11.34 -5.45
N HIS A 30 9.92 11.96 -6.13
CA HIS A 30 11.06 12.75 -5.61
C HIS A 30 12.31 12.04 -5.05
N ARG A 31 13.38 12.07 -5.87
CA ARG A 31 14.82 12.19 -5.57
C ARG A 31 15.32 11.67 -4.20
N GLY A 32 15.86 10.46 -4.20
CA GLY A 32 17.09 10.11 -3.46
C GLY A 32 16.99 9.65 -2.00
N PHE A 33 15.83 9.73 -1.33
CA PHE A 33 15.71 9.32 0.09
C PHE A 33 14.50 8.43 0.45
N MET A 34 13.53 8.21 -0.46
CA MET A 34 12.29 7.47 -0.15
C MET A 34 12.27 5.99 -0.54
N ASP A 35 13.29 5.47 -1.24
CA ASP A 35 13.39 4.06 -1.61
C ASP A 35 13.33 3.12 -0.38
N PHE A 36 13.77 3.61 0.78
CA PHE A 36 13.71 2.88 2.04
C PHE A 36 12.29 2.84 2.65
N ILE A 37 11.50 3.92 2.53
CA ILE A 37 10.12 4.00 3.05
C ILE A 37 9.16 3.15 2.21
N PHE A 38 9.38 3.07 0.88
CA PHE A 38 8.63 2.18 0.01
C PHE A 38 8.83 0.72 0.39
N GLY A 39 10.07 0.30 0.67
CA GLY A 39 10.37 -1.07 1.09
C GLY A 39 9.58 -1.48 2.34
N GLU A 40 9.67 -0.69 3.42
CA GLU A 40 8.99 -1.03 4.67
C GLU A 40 7.46 -0.96 4.54
N THR A 41 6.92 0.07 3.88
CA THR A 41 5.48 0.27 3.75
C THR A 41 4.84 -0.76 2.83
N ILE A 42 5.45 -1.05 1.68
CA ILE A 42 4.96 -2.04 0.72
C ILE A 42 5.06 -3.44 1.33
N ASN A 43 6.15 -3.77 2.04
CA ASN A 43 6.27 -5.06 2.72
C ASN A 43 5.16 -5.23 3.76
N LYS A 44 4.93 -4.23 4.62
CA LYS A 44 3.82 -4.28 5.59
C LYS A 44 2.46 -4.42 4.93
N LEU A 45 2.23 -3.73 3.79
CA LEU A 45 1.00 -3.84 3.01
C LEU A 45 0.81 -5.23 2.42
N ARG A 46 1.83 -5.81 1.77
CA ARG A 46 1.79 -7.15 1.17
C ARG A 46 1.46 -8.25 2.19
N HIS A 47 1.87 -8.08 3.45
CA HIS A 47 1.52 -9.01 4.53
C HIS A 47 0.13 -8.77 5.13
N ARG A 48 -0.48 -7.60 4.88
CA ARG A 48 -1.79 -7.20 5.43
C ARG A 48 -2.95 -7.39 4.46
N VAL A 49 -2.69 -7.47 3.15
CA VAL A 49 -3.72 -7.70 2.13
C VAL A 49 -3.66 -9.12 1.60
N ASN A 50 -4.82 -9.70 1.30
CA ASN A 50 -4.94 -11.06 0.75
C ASN A 50 -5.02 -11.08 -0.78
N ILE A 51 -4.67 -9.98 -1.44
CA ILE A 51 -4.78 -9.80 -2.89
C ILE A 51 -3.42 -9.43 -3.48
N PRO A 52 -3.19 -9.72 -4.77
CA PRO A 52 -2.00 -9.28 -5.47
C PRO A 52 -1.77 -7.77 -5.31
N VAL A 53 -0.51 -7.38 -5.14
CA VAL A 53 -0.09 -5.98 -5.09
C VAL A 53 0.79 -5.70 -6.29
N PHE A 54 0.33 -4.80 -7.17
CA PHE A 54 1.08 -4.33 -8.33
C PHE A 54 1.73 -2.97 -8.03
N ILE A 55 3.05 -2.91 -8.18
CA ILE A 55 3.81 -1.67 -7.97
C ILE A 55 4.01 -1.02 -9.34
N ALA A 56 3.30 0.09 -9.59
CA ALA A 56 3.39 0.85 -10.82
C ALA A 56 4.53 1.88 -10.75
N LYS A 57 5.32 2.00 -11.82
CA LYS A 57 6.40 3.01 -11.92
C LYS A 57 5.88 4.38 -12.26
#